data_AF-U1QUU3-F1
#
_entry.id   AF-U1QUU3-F1
#
_cell.length_a   1.000
_cell.length_b   1.000
_cell.length_c   1.000
_cell.angle_alpha   90.00
_cell.angle_beta   90.00
_cell.angle_gamma   90.00
#
_symmetry.space_group_name_H-M   'P 1'
#
loop_
_entity.id
_entity.type
_entity.pdbx_description
1 polymer ?
#
loop_
_entity_poly.entity_id
_entity_poly.type
_entity_poly.pdbx_seq_one_letter_code
_entity_poly.pdbx_strand_id
1 'polypeptide(L)'
;MGFWTPEYVEKKLSRLADVDDVEMLVAVDESLGVGEEIEARDHRALTYSGEVGLGDVRGALRTHEERLVTDAAAALPGELRPDTDAVTLADLAADRGVSEATLERVTFPAHERVGRTLVRPAVLEELAERLSPGMQLEAAEAVLEAYGIDDSSSLLSALGYRVEWEGLGGGVLRE
;
A
#
# COMPACT_ATOMS: atom_id res chain seq x y z
N MET A 1 -28.84 -0.11 -1.63
CA MET A 1 -29.84 0.78 -2.30
C MET A 1 -31.23 0.36 -1.80
N GLY A 2 -32.00 1.23 -1.12
CA GLY A 2 -33.11 0.77 -0.24
C GLY A 2 -34.56 0.74 -0.76
N PHE A 3 -34.87 1.33 -1.93
CA PHE A 3 -36.21 1.27 -2.53
C PHE A 3 -36.15 1.12 -4.05
N TRP A 4 -35.93 -0.10 -4.53
CA TRP A 4 -35.87 -0.40 -5.97
C TRP A 4 -36.56 -1.74 -6.24
N THR A 5 -37.51 -1.77 -7.17
CA THR A 5 -38.06 -3.04 -7.69
C THR A 5 -37.02 -3.69 -8.62
N PRO A 6 -37.06 -5.02 -8.83
CA PRO A 6 -36.17 -5.72 -9.76
C PRO A 6 -36.04 -5.02 -11.11
N GLU A 7 -37.16 -4.67 -11.74
CA GLU A 7 -37.20 -4.00 -13.04
C GLU A 7 -36.55 -2.60 -13.02
N TYR A 8 -36.59 -1.92 -11.88
CA TYR A 8 -35.97 -0.60 -11.71
C TYR A 8 -34.45 -0.73 -11.54
N VAL A 9 -33.98 -1.79 -10.87
CA VAL A 9 -32.55 -2.13 -10.76
C VAL A 9 -32.00 -2.49 -12.13
N GLU A 10 -32.66 -3.38 -12.88
CA GLU A 10 -32.24 -3.76 -14.24
C GLU A 10 -32.12 -2.54 -15.17
N LYS A 11 -33.09 -1.62 -15.12
CA LYS A 11 -33.08 -0.40 -15.92
C LYS A 11 -31.97 0.58 -15.52
N LYS A 12 -31.58 0.61 -14.24
CA LYS A 12 -30.46 1.45 -13.81
C LYS A 12 -29.12 0.82 -14.17
N LEU A 13 -29.00 -0.49 -14.05
CA LEU A 13 -27.79 -1.22 -14.44
C LEU A 13 -27.56 -1.17 -15.94
N SER A 14 -28.60 -1.31 -16.77
CA SER A 14 -28.44 -1.16 -18.23
C SER A 14 -27.92 0.22 -18.62
N ARG A 15 -28.38 1.28 -17.96
CA ARG A 15 -27.86 2.65 -18.16
C ARG A 15 -26.44 2.85 -17.65
N LEU A 16 -25.99 2.02 -16.71
CA LEU A 16 -24.64 2.05 -16.16
C LEU A 16 -23.67 1.22 -17.00
N ALA A 17 -24.15 0.15 -17.63
CA ALA A 17 -23.40 -0.60 -18.64
C ALA A 17 -23.04 0.26 -19.87
N ASP A 18 -23.83 1.29 -20.15
CA ASP A 18 -23.57 2.28 -21.21
C ASP A 18 -22.54 3.37 -20.79
N VAL A 19 -22.02 3.33 -19.57
CA VAL A 19 -20.97 4.25 -19.09
C VAL A 19 -19.62 3.61 -19.32
N ASP A 20 -18.93 4.05 -20.37
CA ASP A 20 -17.56 3.64 -20.65
C ASP A 20 -16.59 4.10 -19.54
N ASP A 21 -15.52 3.34 -19.33
CA ASP A 21 -14.38 3.63 -18.44
C ASP A 21 -14.67 3.74 -16.93
N VAL A 22 -15.79 3.19 -16.43
CA VAL A 22 -16.09 3.17 -14.99
C VAL A 22 -16.36 1.76 -14.47
N GLU A 23 -15.45 1.22 -13.68
CA GLU A 23 -15.74 0.04 -12.86
C GLU A 23 -16.60 0.42 -11.65
N MET A 24 -17.72 -0.29 -11.45
CA MET A 24 -18.68 0.00 -10.39
C MET A 24 -18.96 -1.23 -9.51
N LEU A 25 -18.99 -0.99 -8.20
CA LEU A 25 -19.41 -1.95 -7.19
C LEU A 25 -20.80 -1.54 -6.66
N VAL A 26 -21.77 -2.44 -6.71
CA VAL A 26 -23.17 -2.14 -6.39
C VAL A 26 -23.63 -2.95 -5.18
N ALA A 27 -23.94 -2.28 -4.07
CA ALA A 27 -24.51 -2.92 -2.89
C ALA A 27 -26.04 -3.00 -2.95
N VAL A 28 -26.59 -4.21 -2.89
CA VAL A 28 -28.00 -4.53 -3.07
C VAL A 28 -28.57 -5.26 -1.86
N ASP A 29 -29.77 -4.88 -1.45
CA ASP A 29 -30.45 -5.50 -0.32
C ASP A 29 -30.89 -6.92 -0.70
N GLU A 30 -30.55 -7.91 0.13
CA GLU A 30 -30.90 -9.32 -0.06
C GLU A 30 -32.41 -9.55 -0.24
N SER A 31 -33.25 -8.71 0.39
CA SER A 31 -34.71 -8.80 0.28
C SER A 31 -35.23 -8.56 -1.13
N LEU A 32 -34.42 -7.98 -2.02
CA LEU A 32 -34.78 -7.74 -3.41
C LEU A 32 -34.61 -8.97 -4.29
N GLY A 33 -33.83 -9.99 -3.87
CA GLY A 33 -33.67 -11.25 -4.61
C GLY A 33 -32.98 -11.14 -5.98
N VAL A 34 -32.41 -9.98 -6.32
CA VAL A 34 -31.85 -9.68 -7.65
C VAL A 34 -30.33 -9.89 -7.72
N GLY A 35 -29.68 -10.39 -6.67
CA GLY A 35 -28.21 -10.48 -6.59
C GLY A 35 -27.59 -11.24 -7.78
N GLU A 36 -28.17 -12.38 -8.15
CA GLU A 36 -27.70 -13.22 -9.27
C GLU A 36 -27.84 -12.52 -10.64
N GLU A 37 -28.87 -11.69 -10.83
CA GLU A 37 -29.16 -10.98 -12.09
C GLU A 37 -28.23 -9.79 -12.34
N ILE A 38 -27.54 -9.33 -11.29
CA ILE A 38 -26.57 -8.24 -11.34
C ILE A 38 -25.17 -8.79 -11.60
N GLU A 39 -24.78 -9.87 -10.91
CA GLU A 39 -23.52 -10.57 -11.17
C GLU A 39 -23.45 -11.08 -12.62
N ALA A 40 -24.58 -11.55 -13.17
CA ALA A 40 -24.67 -12.01 -14.56
C ALA A 40 -24.47 -10.91 -15.62
N ARG A 41 -24.50 -9.63 -15.24
CA ARG A 41 -24.34 -8.47 -16.14
C ARG A 41 -22.96 -7.82 -16.06
N ASP A 42 -21.95 -8.57 -15.59
CA ASP A 42 -20.56 -8.11 -15.45
C ASP A 42 -20.38 -6.91 -14.48
N HIS A 43 -21.43 -6.63 -13.69
CA HIS A 43 -21.39 -5.67 -12.61
C HIS A 43 -21.20 -6.42 -11.30
N ARG A 44 -20.24 -5.97 -10.48
CA ARG A 44 -19.99 -6.60 -9.19
C ARG A 44 -21.08 -6.19 -8.20
N ALA A 45 -21.95 -7.13 -7.87
CA ALA A 45 -22.97 -6.96 -6.85
C ALA A 45 -22.41 -7.40 -5.49
N LEU A 46 -22.73 -6.64 -4.45
CA LEU A 46 -22.58 -7.08 -3.07
C LEU A 46 -23.97 -7.14 -2.47
N THR A 47 -24.39 -8.32 -2.02
CA THR A 47 -25.64 -8.42 -1.28
C THR A 47 -25.42 -7.99 0.18
N TYR A 48 -26.41 -7.33 0.78
CA TYR A 48 -26.38 -6.97 2.19
C TYR A 48 -27.77 -7.11 2.81
N SER A 49 -27.81 -7.31 4.13
CA SER A 49 -29.04 -7.32 4.92
C SER A 49 -28.93 -6.29 6.04
N GLY A 50 -29.83 -5.30 6.04
CA GLY A 50 -29.81 -4.18 6.99
C GLY A 50 -28.70 -3.17 6.71
N GLU A 51 -27.44 -3.54 6.96
CA GLU A 51 -26.26 -2.69 6.75
C GLU A 51 -25.28 -3.33 5.77
N VAL A 52 -24.55 -2.50 5.02
CA VAL A 52 -23.49 -2.96 4.11
C VAL A 52 -22.27 -3.35 4.92
N GLY A 53 -21.86 -4.63 4.83
CA GLY A 53 -20.65 -5.13 5.48
C GLY A 53 -19.40 -4.48 4.90
N LEU A 54 -18.66 -3.71 5.72
CA LEU A 54 -17.39 -3.12 5.30
C LEU A 54 -16.36 -4.19 4.89
N GLY A 55 -16.42 -5.37 5.52
CA GLY A 55 -15.57 -6.51 5.17
C GLY A 55 -15.80 -7.00 3.74
N ASP A 56 -17.06 -7.06 3.30
CA ASP A 56 -17.45 -7.53 1.97
C ASP A 56 -17.07 -6.51 0.89
N VAL A 57 -17.28 -5.22 1.18
CA VAL A 57 -16.80 -4.11 0.33
C VAL A 57 -15.29 -4.18 0.17
N ARG A 58 -14.54 -4.30 1.28
CA ARG A 58 -13.09 -4.42 1.23
C ARG A 58 -12.65 -5.68 0.46
N GLY A 59 -13.35 -6.80 0.64
CA GLY A 59 -13.09 -8.04 -0.08
C GLY A 59 -13.22 -7.87 -1.60
N ALA A 60 -14.32 -7.28 -2.05
CA ALA A 60 -14.55 -7.03 -3.47
C ALA A 60 -13.53 -6.06 -4.08
N LEU A 61 -13.17 -4.98 -3.36
CA LEU A 61 -12.17 -4.02 -3.80
C LEU A 61 -10.77 -4.64 -3.87
N ARG A 62 -10.42 -5.54 -2.94
CA ARG A 62 -9.09 -6.16 -2.90
C ARG A 62 -8.78 -6.99 -4.15
N THR A 63 -9.76 -7.70 -4.70
CA THR A 63 -9.59 -8.43 -5.96
C THR A 63 -9.34 -7.49 -7.14
N HIS A 64 -9.98 -6.34 -7.16
CA HIS A 64 -9.76 -5.32 -8.20
C HIS A 64 -8.37 -4.69 -8.06
N GLU A 65 -7.99 -4.30 -6.85
CA GLU A 65 -6.65 -3.81 -6.54
C GLU A 65 -5.57 -4.80 -6.99
N GLU A 66 -5.70 -6.08 -6.64
CA GLU A 66 -4.72 -7.11 -7.02
C GLU A 66 -4.53 -7.22 -8.54
N ARG A 67 -5.62 -7.09 -9.31
CA ARG A 67 -5.57 -7.05 -10.77
C ARG A 67 -4.80 -5.82 -11.26
N LEU A 68 -5.16 -4.63 -10.79
CA LEU A 68 -4.46 -3.39 -11.15
C LEU A 68 -2.96 -3.44 -10.85
N VAL A 69 -2.59 -3.96 -9.67
CA VAL A 69 -1.19 -4.10 -9.28
C VAL A 69 -0.49 -5.14 -10.16
N THR A 70 -1.17 -6.21 -10.59
CA THR A 70 -0.60 -7.21 -11.51
C THR A 70 -0.36 -6.63 -12.89
N ASP A 71 -1.35 -5.92 -13.44
CA ASP A 71 -1.26 -5.27 -14.75
C ASP A 71 -0.15 -4.20 -14.75
N ALA A 72 -0.09 -3.38 -13.70
CA ALA A 72 0.96 -2.37 -13.54
C ALA A 72 2.35 -3.00 -13.39
N ALA A 73 2.49 -4.09 -12.63
CA ALA A 73 3.78 -4.78 -12.47
C ALA A 73 4.26 -5.39 -13.79
N ALA A 74 3.36 -5.94 -14.61
CA ALA A 74 3.69 -6.49 -15.92
C ALA A 74 4.15 -5.42 -16.93
N ALA A 75 3.74 -4.17 -16.74
CA ALA A 75 4.19 -3.02 -17.53
C ALA A 75 5.55 -2.46 -17.08
N LEU A 76 6.02 -2.82 -15.89
CA LEU A 76 7.33 -2.44 -15.37
C LEU A 76 8.42 -3.45 -15.78
N PRO A 77 9.70 -3.02 -15.86
CA PRO A 77 10.80 -3.96 -15.93
C PRO A 77 10.86 -4.80 -14.64
N GLY A 78 11.24 -6.07 -14.75
CA GLY A 78 11.37 -6.96 -13.59
C GLY A 78 12.47 -6.56 -12.59
N GLU A 79 13.39 -5.69 -13.01
CA GLU A 79 14.40 -5.08 -12.15
C GLU A 79 14.39 -3.56 -12.28
N LEU A 80 14.56 -2.88 -11.16
CA LEU A 80 14.73 -1.43 -11.08
C LEU A 80 15.98 -1.06 -10.30
N ARG A 81 16.69 -0.04 -10.79
CA ARG A 81 17.88 0.53 -10.17
C ARG A 81 17.68 2.03 -10.01
N PRO A 82 17.12 2.50 -8.88
CA PRO A 82 17.12 3.92 -8.55
C PRO A 82 18.56 4.46 -8.53
N ASP A 83 18.75 5.71 -8.93
CA ASP A 83 20.07 6.35 -8.88
C ASP A 83 20.39 6.84 -7.46
N THR A 84 19.38 7.30 -6.72
CA THR A 84 19.50 7.78 -5.34
C THR A 84 19.93 6.67 -4.39
N ASP A 85 20.74 7.03 -3.39
CA ASP A 85 21.26 6.08 -2.41
C ASP A 85 20.21 5.60 -1.40
N ALA A 86 19.23 6.46 -1.07
CA ALA A 86 18.03 6.09 -0.33
C ALA A 86 16.78 6.71 -0.98
N VAL A 87 15.72 5.93 -1.15
CA VAL A 87 14.44 6.41 -1.71
C VAL A 87 13.28 5.69 -1.07
N THR A 88 12.21 6.40 -0.73
CA THR A 88 11.00 5.75 -0.20
C THR A 88 10.26 5.02 -1.31
N LEU A 89 9.57 3.93 -0.97
CA LEU A 89 8.69 3.25 -1.92
C LEU A 89 7.57 4.17 -2.40
N ALA A 90 7.11 5.09 -1.56
CA ALA A 90 6.06 6.05 -1.90
C ALA A 90 6.54 7.02 -3.00
N ASP A 91 7.72 7.61 -2.85
CA ASP A 91 8.30 8.52 -3.85
C ASP A 91 8.59 7.78 -5.15
N LEU A 92 9.20 6.60 -5.07
CA LEU A 92 9.47 5.79 -6.26
C LEU A 92 8.18 5.35 -6.96
N ALA A 93 7.12 5.04 -6.22
CA ALA A 93 5.84 4.66 -6.80
C ALA A 93 5.18 5.86 -7.50
N ALA A 94 5.23 7.05 -6.88
CA ALA A 94 4.74 8.29 -7.45
C ALA A 94 5.48 8.64 -8.76
N ASP A 95 6.80 8.55 -8.77
CA ASP A 95 7.64 8.81 -9.96
C ASP A 95 7.31 7.88 -11.13
N ARG A 96 6.83 6.68 -10.84
CA ARG A 96 6.46 5.67 -11.85
C ARG A 96 4.97 5.62 -12.15
N GLY A 97 4.15 6.41 -11.46
CA GLY A 97 2.70 6.40 -11.61
C GLY A 97 2.05 5.07 -11.23
N VAL A 98 2.61 4.36 -10.25
CA VAL A 98 2.10 3.06 -9.76
C VAL A 98 1.84 3.11 -8.25
N SER A 99 1.26 2.05 -7.69
CA SER A 99 1.15 1.89 -6.23
C SER A 99 2.42 1.29 -5.62
N GLU A 100 2.66 1.52 -4.32
CA GLU A 100 3.75 0.85 -3.58
C GLU A 100 3.66 -0.68 -3.69
N ALA A 101 2.43 -1.23 -3.65
CA ALA A 101 2.18 -2.66 -3.83
C ALA A 101 2.72 -3.20 -5.17
N THR A 102 2.79 -2.35 -6.19
CA THR A 102 3.32 -2.73 -7.51
C THR A 102 4.83 -2.94 -7.42
N LEU A 103 5.52 -2.09 -6.66
CA LEU A 103 6.97 -2.19 -6.46
C LEU A 103 7.37 -3.45 -5.69
N GLU A 104 6.46 -4.07 -4.94
CA GLU A 104 6.73 -5.35 -4.25
C GLU A 104 6.92 -6.52 -5.22
N ARG A 105 6.48 -6.37 -6.49
CA ARG A 105 6.70 -7.36 -7.56
C ARG A 105 7.97 -7.12 -8.37
N VAL A 106 8.75 -6.11 -8.01
CA VAL A 106 9.95 -5.70 -8.72
C VAL A 106 11.19 -5.99 -7.88
N THR A 107 12.28 -6.38 -8.53
CA THR A 107 13.56 -6.61 -7.86
C THR A 107 14.42 -5.34 -7.87
N PHE A 108 15.07 -5.04 -6.75
CA PHE A 108 15.98 -3.90 -6.59
C PHE A 108 17.41 -4.37 -6.33
N PRO A 109 18.18 -4.79 -7.34
CA PRO A 109 19.47 -5.45 -7.14
C PRO A 109 20.56 -4.55 -6.56
N ALA A 110 20.37 -3.23 -6.55
CA ALA A 110 21.33 -2.27 -6.03
C ALA A 110 20.95 -1.73 -4.62
N HIS A 111 19.80 -2.12 -4.09
CA HIS A 111 19.24 -1.61 -2.84
C HIS A 111 18.69 -2.73 -1.98
N GLU A 112 18.78 -2.57 -0.68
CA GLU A 112 18.07 -3.38 0.30
C GLU A 112 16.80 -2.65 0.72
N ARG A 113 15.70 -3.40 0.88
CA ARG A 113 14.45 -2.85 1.40
C ARG A 113 14.49 -2.90 2.91
N VAL A 114 14.47 -1.73 3.53
CA VAL A 114 14.36 -1.55 4.99
C VAL A 114 13.07 -0.79 5.27
N GLY A 115 12.07 -1.51 5.82
CA GLY A 115 10.74 -0.96 6.00
C GLY A 115 10.12 -0.54 4.66
N ARG A 116 9.85 0.75 4.51
CA ARG A 116 9.30 1.37 3.30
C ARG A 116 10.34 2.16 2.49
N THR A 117 11.63 1.94 2.77
CA THR A 117 12.74 2.64 2.11
C THR A 117 13.66 1.65 1.42
N LEU A 118 14.08 1.96 0.20
CA LEU A 118 15.14 1.28 -0.51
C LEU A 118 16.46 1.99 -0.22
N VAL A 119 17.45 1.29 0.30
CA VAL A 119 18.73 1.87 0.75
C VAL A 119 19.89 1.07 0.14
N ARG A 120 20.90 1.74 -0.41
CA ARG A 120 22.11 1.04 -0.89
C ARG A 120 22.87 0.40 0.27
N PRO A 121 23.46 -0.80 0.08
CA PRO A 121 24.27 -1.45 1.11
C PRO A 121 25.39 -0.55 1.67
N ALA A 122 26.05 0.23 0.80
CA ALA A 122 27.10 1.17 1.23
C ALA A 122 26.60 2.23 2.23
N VAL A 123 25.35 2.71 2.09
CA VAL A 123 24.75 3.64 3.06
C VAL A 123 24.47 2.94 4.38
N LEU A 124 24.01 1.69 4.36
CA LEU A 124 23.81 0.92 5.59
C LEU A 124 25.13 0.69 6.34
N GLU A 125 26.22 0.41 5.60
CA GLU A 125 27.57 0.28 6.15
C GLU A 125 28.04 1.60 6.80
N GLU A 126 27.91 2.72 6.09
CA GLU A 126 28.26 4.05 6.64
C GLU A 126 27.43 4.40 7.89
N LEU A 127 26.14 4.08 7.89
CA LEU A 127 25.27 4.33 9.03
C LEU A 127 25.61 3.45 10.22
N ALA A 128 25.99 2.19 10.00
CA ALA A 128 26.47 1.30 11.06
C ALA A 128 27.74 1.85 11.75
N GLU A 129 28.61 2.54 11.02
CA GLU A 129 29.82 3.18 11.58
C GLU A 129 29.51 4.48 12.33
N ARG A 130 28.46 5.20 11.93
CA ARG A 130 28.09 6.49 12.53
C ARG A 130 27.20 6.36 13.76
N LEU A 131 26.44 5.28 13.86
CA LEU A 131 25.55 5.00 14.98
C LEU A 131 26.27 4.17 16.03
N SER A 132 25.90 4.37 17.29
CA SER A 132 26.51 3.65 18.41
C SER A 132 25.52 3.44 19.55
N PRO A 133 25.62 2.32 20.32
CA PRO A 133 24.85 2.14 21.54
C PRO A 133 25.06 3.31 22.51
N GLY A 134 24.00 3.79 23.14
CA GLY A 134 24.01 4.96 24.02
C GLY A 134 23.80 6.30 23.31
N MET A 135 23.72 6.33 21.98
CA MET A 135 23.35 7.52 21.23
C MET A 135 21.88 7.89 21.49
N GLN A 136 21.60 9.19 21.61
CA GLN A 136 20.23 9.71 21.72
C GLN A 136 19.48 9.51 20.41
N LEU A 137 18.21 9.11 20.48
CA LEU A 137 17.37 8.85 19.32
C LEU A 137 17.33 10.05 18.38
N GLU A 138 17.12 11.26 18.90
CA GLU A 138 17.09 12.49 18.09
C GLU A 138 18.41 12.72 17.33
N ALA A 139 19.54 12.40 17.95
CA ALA A 139 20.85 12.50 17.29
C ALA A 139 21.01 11.43 16.21
N ALA A 140 20.50 10.21 16.44
CA ALA A 140 20.49 9.16 15.44
C ALA A 140 19.58 9.53 14.26
N GLU A 141 18.37 10.04 14.53
CA GLU A 141 17.42 10.51 13.51
C GLU A 141 18.02 11.62 12.64
N ALA A 142 18.73 12.58 13.23
CA ALA A 142 19.45 13.61 12.48
C ALA A 142 20.56 13.04 11.57
N VAL A 143 21.21 11.92 11.97
CA VAL A 143 22.15 11.21 11.10
C VAL A 143 21.42 10.57 9.92
N LEU A 144 20.25 9.95 10.15
CA LEU A 144 19.45 9.30 9.11
C LEU A 144 18.86 10.29 8.11
N GLU A 145 18.35 11.43 8.60
CA GLU A 145 17.78 12.49 7.78
C GLU A 145 18.80 13.07 6.79
N ALA A 146 20.09 13.10 7.16
CA ALA A 146 21.17 13.51 6.25
C ALA A 146 21.33 12.60 5.02
N TYR A 147 20.80 11.37 5.07
CA TYR A 147 20.74 10.43 3.95
C TYR A 147 19.32 10.37 3.32
N GLY A 148 18.39 11.22 3.75
CA GLY A 148 17.00 11.22 3.27
C GLY A 148 16.17 10.04 3.79
N ILE A 149 16.48 9.53 4.99
CA ILE A 149 15.78 8.39 5.59
C ILE A 149 14.89 8.87 6.74
N ASP A 150 13.58 8.80 6.54
CA ASP A 150 12.58 9.21 7.53
C ASP A 150 12.11 8.07 8.45
N ASP A 151 12.15 6.81 7.98
CA ASP A 151 11.73 5.64 8.75
C ASP A 151 12.87 5.15 9.68
N SER A 152 13.09 5.92 10.74
CA SER A 152 14.13 5.66 11.74
C SER A 152 13.96 4.30 12.42
N SER A 153 12.72 3.91 12.72
CA SER A 153 12.41 2.67 13.43
C SER A 153 12.82 1.43 12.65
N SER A 154 12.44 1.35 11.36
CA SER A 154 12.82 0.22 10.50
C SER A 154 14.33 0.16 10.31
N LEU A 155 14.97 1.31 10.11
CA LEU A 155 16.41 1.35 9.84
C LEU A 155 17.26 0.99 11.05
N LEU A 156 16.93 1.54 12.22
CA LEU A 156 17.58 1.20 13.48
C LEU A 156 17.42 -0.29 13.77
N SER A 157 16.21 -0.85 13.60
CA SER A 157 15.98 -2.28 13.79
C SER A 157 16.79 -3.14 12.82
N ALA A 158 16.96 -2.72 11.56
CA ALA A 158 17.75 -3.47 10.57
C ALA A 158 19.25 -3.46 10.93
N LEU A 159 19.74 -2.36 11.51
CA LEU A 159 21.11 -2.24 12.02
C LEU A 159 21.32 -2.90 13.39
N GLY A 160 20.30 -3.57 13.94
CA GLY A 160 20.39 -4.28 15.21
C GLY A 160 20.20 -3.39 16.44
N TYR A 161 19.66 -2.18 16.28
CA TYR A 161 19.34 -1.29 17.38
C TYR A 161 17.87 -1.38 17.81
N ARG A 162 17.64 -1.20 19.11
CA ARG A 162 16.34 -0.92 19.71
C ARG A 162 16.39 0.40 20.48
N VAL A 163 15.24 1.05 20.61
CA VAL A 163 15.11 2.29 21.36
C VAL A 163 14.64 1.99 22.78
N GLU A 164 15.42 2.38 23.78
CA GLU A 164 15.04 2.39 25.19
C GLU A 164 14.59 3.78 25.61
N TRP A 165 13.39 3.91 26.17
CA TRP A 165 12.83 5.21 26.56
C TRP A 165 13.18 5.56 28.02
N GLU A 166 13.99 6.60 28.22
CA GLU A 166 14.39 7.09 29.55
C GLU A 166 13.41 8.17 30.06
N GLY A 167 12.12 7.82 30.11
CA GLY A 167 11.08 8.73 30.58
C GLY A 167 10.95 9.97 29.70
N LEU A 168 11.11 11.17 30.27
CA LEU A 168 10.98 12.45 29.54
C LEU A 168 12.24 12.85 28.77
N GLY A 169 13.35 12.12 28.94
CA GLY A 169 14.64 12.43 28.29
C GLY A 169 14.75 12.01 26.83
N GLY A 170 13.73 11.33 26.30
CA GLY A 170 13.76 10.76 24.95
C GLY A 170 14.21 9.29 24.93
N GLY A 171 14.47 8.79 23.72
CA GLY A 171 14.92 7.43 23.48
C GLY A 171 16.45 7.34 23.35
N VAL A 172 17.04 6.22 23.77
CA VAL A 172 18.47 5.92 23.63
C VAL A 172 18.64 4.61 22.87
N LEU A 173 19.62 4.54 21.97
CA LEU A 173 19.92 3.32 21.21
C LEU A 173 20.57 2.25 22.09
N ARG A 174 20.11 1.00 21.93
CA ARG A 174 20.67 -0.22 22.53
C ARG A 174 20.77 -1.30 21.47
N GLU A 175 21.67 -2.25 21.65
CA GLU A 175 21.67 -3.53 20.91
C GLU A 175 20.49 -4.42 21.37
#